data_AF-A0A7C3KWR5-F1
#
_entry.id   AF-A0A7C3KWR5-F1
#
_cell.length_a   1.000
_cell.length_b   1.000
_cell.length_c   1.000
_cell.angle_alpha   90.00
_cell.angle_beta   90.00
_cell.angle_gamma   90.00
#
_symmetry.space_group_name_H-M   'P 1'
#
loop_
_entity.id
_entity.type
_entity.pdbx_description
1 polymer ?
#
loop_
_entity_poly.entity_id
_entity_poly.type
_entity_poly.pdbx_seq_one_letter_code
_entity_poly.pdbx_strand_id
1 'polypeptide(L)'
;MTKLKTLLAMLCVGCLAALAFAQDVGSDSHPVAQAAADAIRDAAGADGAFIAAGLLKDGPLNGDLAGIFQYPTDEIVVVRLTGAEVRQALERSLSTYPSSSRSFLQLSGLVVTFSASKPAESRVLDVVVDGKKLDANATYEIAMPESLARGALGYFRIWNSSRIVRSLDTTIEATLRGKTGEVRESRYIVKP
;
A
#
# COMPACT_ATOMS: atom_id res chain seq x y z
N MET A 1 56.65 -11.87 29.03
CA MET A 1 57.29 -12.87 28.14
C MET A 1 56.30 -13.98 27.83
N THR A 2 55.74 -13.94 26.61
CA THR A 2 55.43 -15.08 25.70
C THR A 2 54.58 -16.26 26.20
N LYS A 3 53.57 -16.80 25.51
CA LYS A 3 52.89 -16.57 24.22
C LYS A 3 51.67 -17.52 24.28
N LEU A 4 50.43 -17.02 24.25
CA LEU A 4 49.25 -17.88 24.06
C LEU A 4 48.95 -17.98 22.57
N LYS A 5 48.92 -19.22 22.08
CA LYS A 5 48.84 -19.58 20.66
C LYS A 5 47.45 -19.27 20.09
N THR A 6 47.50 -18.72 18.89
CA THR A 6 46.46 -18.56 17.86
C THR A 6 45.52 -19.77 17.76
N LEU A 7 44.21 -19.51 17.76
CA LEU A 7 43.27 -20.30 16.96
C LEU A 7 42.33 -19.35 16.22
N LEU A 8 42.37 -19.47 14.90
CA LEU A 8 41.73 -18.64 13.90
C LEU A 8 40.39 -19.28 13.50
N ALA A 9 39.39 -18.42 13.34
CA ALA A 9 38.23 -18.53 12.45
C ALA A 9 37.32 -19.77 12.55
N MET A 10 36.12 -19.56 13.09
CA MET A 10 34.90 -19.91 12.37
C MET A 10 33.82 -18.88 12.73
N LEU A 11 33.86 -17.74 12.03
CA LEU A 11 32.74 -16.82 12.02
C LEU A 11 31.65 -17.51 11.19
N CYS A 12 30.84 -18.34 11.85
CA CYS A 12 29.61 -18.84 11.25
C CYS A 12 28.81 -17.63 10.79
N VAL A 13 28.67 -17.55 9.47
CA VAL A 13 27.76 -16.65 8.75
C VAL A 13 26.52 -16.48 9.60
N GLY A 14 26.29 -15.23 10.01
CA GLY A 14 25.15 -14.85 10.81
C GLY A 14 23.90 -15.40 10.14
N CYS A 15 23.33 -16.43 10.76
CA CYS A 15 21.91 -16.66 10.68
C CYS A 15 21.28 -15.47 11.40
N LEU A 16 21.22 -14.34 10.69
CA LEU A 16 20.31 -13.27 11.04
C LEU A 16 18.94 -13.88 10.75
N ALA A 17 18.43 -14.63 11.72
CA ALA A 17 17.01 -14.85 11.84
C ALA A 17 16.42 -13.45 11.85
N ALA A 18 15.96 -12.99 10.68
CA ALA A 18 15.23 -11.76 10.57
C ALA A 18 14.07 -11.92 11.55
N LEU A 19 14.15 -11.20 12.66
CA LEU A 19 13.01 -10.90 13.49
C LEU A 19 12.05 -10.19 12.55
N ALA A 20 11.19 -10.96 11.90
CA ALA A 20 10.02 -10.47 11.21
C ALA A 20 9.11 -9.92 12.30
N PHE A 21 9.41 -8.71 12.76
CA PHE A 21 8.36 -7.83 13.23
C PHE A 21 7.35 -7.83 12.09
N ALA A 22 6.17 -8.43 12.32
CA ALA A 22 5.09 -8.41 11.35
C ALA A 22 4.93 -6.94 10.92
N GLN A 23 5.25 -6.64 9.66
CA GLN A 23 5.17 -5.28 9.16
C GLN A 23 3.75 -4.80 9.40
N ASP A 24 3.58 -3.66 10.09
CA ASP A 24 2.26 -3.16 10.39
C ASP A 24 1.62 -2.60 9.11
N VAL A 25 0.52 -3.21 8.68
CA VAL A 25 -0.16 -2.83 7.43
C VAL A 25 -0.71 -1.39 7.48
N GLY A 26 -0.82 -0.79 8.66
CA GLY A 26 -1.27 0.57 8.89
C GLY A 26 -0.15 1.61 8.96
N SER A 27 1.13 1.24 8.90
CA SER A 27 2.26 2.19 8.94
C SER A 27 3.40 1.87 7.99
N ASP A 28 3.38 0.72 7.32
CA ASP A 28 4.44 0.29 6.41
C ASP A 28 3.89 -0.37 5.14
N SER A 29 4.71 -0.41 4.10
CA SER A 29 4.44 -1.19 2.90
C SER A 29 4.41 -2.68 3.25
N HIS A 30 3.24 -3.30 3.19
CA HIS A 30 3.08 -4.72 3.52
C HIS A 30 3.08 -5.58 2.23
N PRO A 31 4.04 -6.50 2.02
CA PRO A 31 4.20 -7.22 0.76
C PRO A 31 2.92 -7.90 0.23
N VAL A 32 2.22 -8.65 1.09
CA VAL A 32 0.98 -9.35 0.70
C VAL A 32 -0.15 -8.38 0.34
N ALA A 33 -0.28 -7.26 1.06
CA ALA A 33 -1.31 -6.27 0.76
C ALA A 33 -0.99 -5.45 -0.50
N GLN A 34 0.28 -5.17 -0.76
CA GLN A 34 0.75 -4.56 -2.01
C GLN A 34 0.48 -5.50 -3.19
N ALA A 35 0.66 -6.81 -3.02
CA ALA A 35 0.33 -7.79 -4.05
C ALA A 35 -1.19 -7.90 -4.31
N ALA A 36 -2.03 -7.74 -3.27
CA ALA A 36 -3.46 -7.59 -3.47
C ALA A 36 -3.79 -6.32 -4.28
N ALA A 37 -3.11 -5.20 -4.01
CA ALA A 37 -3.28 -3.98 -4.79
C ALA A 37 -2.85 -4.19 -6.26
N ASP A 38 -1.78 -4.94 -6.51
CA ASP A 38 -1.36 -5.34 -7.87
C ASP A 38 -2.45 -6.14 -8.58
N ALA A 39 -2.95 -7.20 -7.94
CA ALA A 39 -3.98 -8.03 -8.53
C ALA A 39 -5.28 -7.27 -8.82
N ILE A 40 -5.66 -6.31 -7.97
CA ILE A 40 -6.80 -5.41 -8.19
C ILE A 40 -6.54 -4.47 -9.36
N ARG A 41 -5.37 -3.81 -9.40
CA ARG A 41 -4.97 -2.91 -10.49
C ARG A 41 -4.98 -3.63 -11.84
N ASP A 42 -4.38 -4.81 -11.88
CA ASP A 42 -4.25 -5.61 -13.11
C ASP A 42 -5.62 -6.09 -13.61
N ALA A 43 -6.50 -6.55 -12.71
CA ALA A 43 -7.87 -6.92 -13.06
C ALA A 43 -8.68 -5.73 -13.58
N ALA A 44 -8.45 -4.54 -13.03
CA ALA A 44 -9.14 -3.32 -13.42
C ALA A 44 -8.58 -2.68 -14.70
N GLY A 45 -7.34 -2.99 -15.09
CA GLY A 45 -6.64 -2.25 -16.15
C GLY A 45 -6.51 -0.76 -15.84
N ALA A 46 -6.26 -0.42 -14.57
CA ALA A 46 -6.20 0.96 -14.07
C ALA A 46 -4.75 1.47 -13.96
N ASP A 47 -4.57 2.79 -13.88
CA ASP A 47 -3.24 3.40 -13.70
C ASP A 47 -2.61 2.97 -12.37
N GLY A 48 -3.44 2.92 -11.32
CA GLY A 48 -3.05 2.48 -10.00
C GLY A 48 -4.16 1.77 -9.24
N ALA A 49 -3.85 1.33 -8.02
CA ALA A 49 -4.85 0.84 -7.08
C ALA A 49 -4.56 1.28 -5.65
N PHE A 50 -5.62 1.43 -4.85
CA PHE A 50 -5.57 1.73 -3.42
C PHE A 50 -6.36 0.71 -2.61
N ILE A 51 -5.74 0.22 -1.54
CA ILE A 51 -6.39 -0.55 -0.48
C ILE A 51 -6.02 0.11 0.84
N ALA A 52 -7.01 0.58 1.60
CA ALA A 52 -6.75 1.12 2.92
C ALA A 52 -6.59 -0.01 3.94
N ALA A 53 -5.63 0.13 4.86
CA ALA A 53 -5.30 -0.86 5.90
C ALA A 53 -6.53 -1.31 6.71
N GLY A 54 -7.47 -0.40 6.97
CA GLY A 54 -8.70 -0.68 7.71
C GLY A 54 -9.71 -1.58 7.00
N LEU A 55 -9.46 -1.97 5.75
CA LEU A 55 -10.22 -2.97 4.99
C LEU A 55 -9.55 -4.36 5.04
N LEU A 56 -8.33 -4.43 5.58
CA LEU A 56 -7.54 -5.66 5.72
C LEU A 56 -7.65 -6.18 7.15
N LYS A 57 -7.60 -7.50 7.33
CA LYS A 57 -7.67 -8.13 8.64
C LYS A 57 -6.49 -7.72 9.52
N ASP A 58 -6.71 -7.70 10.83
CA ASP A 58 -5.64 -7.51 11.79
C ASP A 58 -4.77 -8.77 11.89
N GLY A 59 -3.50 -8.59 12.28
CA GLY A 59 -2.55 -9.70 12.47
C GLY A 59 -1.78 -10.07 11.20
N PRO A 60 -1.11 -11.24 11.19
CA PRO A 60 -0.29 -11.66 10.06
C PRO A 60 -1.12 -11.83 8.79
N LEU A 61 -0.73 -11.13 7.72
CA LEU A 61 -1.33 -11.32 6.39
C LEU A 61 -0.51 -12.35 5.61
N ASN A 62 -1.11 -13.48 5.30
CA ASN A 62 -0.48 -14.57 4.54
C ASN A 62 -1.51 -15.35 3.72
N GLY A 63 -1.03 -16.16 2.78
CA GLY A 63 -1.87 -17.07 2.00
C GLY A 63 -2.64 -16.40 0.85
N ASP A 64 -3.90 -16.81 0.69
CA ASP A 64 -4.82 -16.33 -0.36
C ASP A 64 -5.08 -14.83 -0.22
N LEU A 65 -4.89 -14.07 -1.31
CA LEU A 65 -5.11 -12.62 -1.34
C LEU A 65 -6.58 -12.24 -1.09
N ALA A 66 -7.56 -13.10 -1.37
CA ALA A 66 -8.93 -12.83 -0.94
C ALA A 66 -9.06 -12.91 0.59
N GLY A 67 -8.28 -13.81 1.22
CA GLY A 67 -8.35 -14.13 2.63
C GLY A 67 -7.89 -13.01 3.56
N ILE A 68 -7.17 -12.00 3.06
CA ILE A 68 -6.65 -10.88 3.87
C ILE A 68 -7.67 -9.76 4.10
N PHE A 69 -8.80 -9.75 3.38
CA PHE A 69 -9.80 -8.67 3.48
C PHE A 69 -10.85 -8.94 4.57
N GLN A 70 -11.28 -7.88 5.26
CA GLN A 70 -12.39 -7.96 6.23
C GLN A 70 -13.75 -8.10 5.53
N TYR A 71 -13.88 -7.52 4.34
CA TYR A 71 -15.14 -7.46 3.57
C TYR A 71 -14.94 -8.07 2.18
N PRO A 72 -14.85 -9.41 2.06
CA PRO A 72 -14.55 -10.09 0.79
C PRO A 72 -15.63 -9.88 -0.29
N THR A 73 -16.85 -9.53 0.10
CA THR A 73 -17.97 -9.24 -0.81
C THR A 73 -18.00 -7.80 -1.31
N ASP A 74 -17.11 -6.91 -0.83
CA ASP A 74 -17.00 -5.55 -1.35
C ASP A 74 -16.62 -5.60 -2.84
N GLU A 75 -17.20 -4.73 -3.65
CA GLU A 75 -16.95 -4.69 -5.08
C GLU A 75 -15.66 -3.95 -5.41
N ILE A 76 -15.07 -4.27 -6.55
CA ILE A 76 -13.93 -3.50 -7.08
C ILE A 76 -14.47 -2.50 -8.10
N VAL A 77 -14.14 -1.23 -7.88
CA VAL A 77 -14.52 -0.13 -8.76
C VAL A 77 -13.30 0.69 -9.15
N VAL A 78 -13.44 1.46 -10.24
CA VAL A 78 -12.43 2.41 -10.71
C VAL A 78 -12.91 3.83 -10.48
N VAL A 79 -12.08 4.60 -9.79
CA VAL A 79 -12.32 5.98 -9.42
C VAL A 79 -11.43 6.88 -10.24
N ARG A 80 -12.00 7.93 -10.81
CA ARG A 80 -11.27 8.94 -11.58
C ARG A 80 -10.87 10.10 -10.68
N LEU A 81 -9.55 10.27 -10.46
CA LEU A 81 -8.97 11.28 -9.58
C LEU A 81 -8.00 12.18 -10.34
N THR A 82 -7.98 13.47 -10.01
CA THR A 82 -6.90 14.36 -10.43
C THR A 82 -5.60 14.02 -9.70
N GLY A 83 -4.44 14.39 -10.25
CA GLY A 83 -3.17 14.20 -9.54
C GLY A 83 -3.12 14.95 -8.20
N ALA A 84 -3.80 16.10 -8.11
CA ALA A 84 -3.96 16.81 -6.84
C ALA A 84 -4.73 15.98 -5.79
N GLU A 85 -5.79 15.27 -6.19
CA GLU A 85 -6.55 14.38 -5.30
C GLU A 85 -5.76 13.11 -4.92
N VAL A 86 -5.00 12.53 -5.87
CA VAL A 86 -4.07 11.42 -5.58
C VAL A 86 -3.06 11.82 -4.51
N ARG A 87 -2.45 13.01 -4.63
CA ARG A 87 -1.53 13.54 -3.61
C ARG A 87 -2.21 13.74 -2.26
N GLN A 88 -3.41 14.32 -2.23
CA GLN A 88 -4.18 14.48 -0.98
C GLN A 88 -4.50 13.13 -0.33
N ALA A 89 -4.78 12.10 -1.13
CA ALA A 89 -5.01 10.74 -0.64
C ALA A 89 -3.77 10.19 0.09
N LEU A 90 -2.60 10.40 -0.50
CA LEU A 90 -1.32 9.96 0.06
C LEU A 90 -0.94 10.74 1.32
N GLU A 91 -1.24 12.05 1.37
CA GLU A 91 -1.10 12.83 2.60
C GLU A 91 -2.03 12.32 3.71
N ARG A 92 -3.28 11.99 3.36
CA ARG A 92 -4.25 11.40 4.29
C ARG A 92 -3.80 10.03 4.79
N SER A 93 -3.27 9.20 3.91
CA SER A 93 -2.67 7.89 4.20
C SER A 93 -1.56 8.01 5.23
N LEU A 94 -0.72 9.04 5.09
CA LEU A 94 0.46 9.27 5.91
C LEU A 94 0.18 10.14 7.14
N SER A 95 -1.06 10.55 7.42
CA SER A 95 -1.34 11.62 8.39
C SER A 95 -0.90 11.33 9.82
N THR A 96 -0.89 10.06 10.23
CA THR A 96 -0.47 9.62 11.58
C THR A 96 0.90 8.97 11.62
N TYR A 97 1.58 8.82 10.48
CA TYR A 97 2.90 8.18 10.42
C TYR A 97 3.88 8.82 11.45
N PRO A 98 4.70 8.02 12.17
CA PRO A 98 4.87 6.57 12.04
C PRO A 98 3.83 5.72 12.80
N SER A 99 2.84 6.33 13.46
CA SER A 99 1.77 5.57 14.12
C SER A 99 0.86 4.90 13.11
N SER A 100 0.49 3.65 13.40
CA SER A 100 -0.45 2.85 12.60
C SER A 100 -1.76 3.59 12.36
N SER A 101 -2.25 3.50 11.12
CA SER A 101 -3.49 4.11 10.65
C SER A 101 -4.32 3.12 9.88
N ARG A 102 -5.61 3.02 10.21
CA ARG A 102 -6.58 2.31 9.36
C ARG A 102 -6.73 2.96 7.97
N SER A 103 -6.28 4.19 7.80
CA SER A 103 -6.36 4.91 6.52
C SER A 103 -5.11 4.79 5.68
N PHE A 104 -4.04 4.18 6.17
CA PHE A 104 -2.81 3.98 5.40
C PHE A 104 -3.10 3.15 4.15
N LEU A 105 -2.60 3.59 3.00
CA LEU A 105 -2.86 2.96 1.71
C LEU A 105 -1.75 1.97 1.37
N GLN A 106 -2.15 0.73 1.15
CA GLN A 106 -1.40 -0.20 0.33
C GLN A 106 -1.74 0.13 -1.13
N LEU A 107 -0.74 0.24 -2.00
CA LEU A 107 -0.91 0.89 -3.30
C LEU A 107 -0.29 0.10 -4.45
N SER A 108 -0.72 0.34 -5.69
CA SER A 108 -0.11 -0.24 -6.89
C SER A 108 -0.06 0.75 -8.02
N GLY A 109 0.93 0.63 -8.91
CA GLY A 109 1.17 1.54 -10.03
C GLY A 109 1.83 2.87 -9.64
N LEU A 110 2.05 3.11 -8.35
CA LEU A 110 2.65 4.34 -7.82
C LEU A 110 3.92 4.04 -7.00
N VAL A 111 4.85 4.98 -7.01
CA VAL A 111 5.96 5.06 -6.05
C VAL A 111 5.88 6.41 -5.35
N VAL A 112 5.91 6.39 -4.02
CA VAL A 112 5.71 7.56 -3.17
C VAL A 112 6.97 7.83 -2.37
N THR A 113 7.57 9.00 -2.60
CA THR A 113 8.65 9.49 -1.75
C THR A 113 8.08 10.48 -0.74
N PHE A 114 8.33 10.26 0.54
CA PHE A 114 7.82 11.13 1.61
C PHE A 114 8.86 11.35 2.71
N SER A 115 8.70 12.41 3.50
CA SER A 115 9.51 12.67 4.68
C SER A 115 8.66 12.65 5.94
N ALA A 116 9.06 11.82 6.90
CA ALA A 116 8.38 11.67 8.18
C ALA A 116 8.59 12.86 9.12
N SER A 117 9.64 13.66 8.89
CA SER A 117 9.96 14.85 9.69
C SER A 117 9.09 16.06 9.33
N LYS A 118 8.38 16.02 8.19
CA LYS A 118 7.47 17.09 7.79
C LYS A 118 6.12 17.01 8.52
N PRO A 119 5.46 18.17 8.74
CA PRO A 119 4.08 18.21 9.25
C PRO A 119 3.14 17.38 8.39
N ALA A 120 2.07 16.84 8.99
CA ALA A 120 0.99 16.21 8.25
C ALA A 120 0.45 17.16 7.16
N GLU A 121 -0.03 16.60 6.05
CA GLU A 121 -0.43 17.34 4.84
C GLU A 121 0.72 18.00 4.06
N SER A 122 1.97 17.76 4.47
CA SER A 122 3.18 18.20 3.75
C SER A 122 4.26 17.11 3.71
N ARG A 123 3.89 15.84 3.88
CA ARG A 123 4.84 14.73 3.97
C ARG A 123 5.27 14.22 2.60
N VAL A 124 4.38 14.21 1.63
CA VAL A 124 4.60 13.66 0.29
C VAL A 124 5.51 14.60 -0.50
N LEU A 125 6.73 14.16 -0.76
CA LEU A 125 7.73 14.92 -1.51
C LEU A 125 7.55 14.72 -3.01
N ASP A 126 7.40 13.47 -3.44
CA ASP A 126 7.30 13.09 -4.84
C ASP A 126 6.40 11.87 -5.01
N VAL A 127 5.73 11.81 -6.16
CA VAL A 127 4.89 10.69 -6.56
C VAL A 127 5.18 10.40 -8.02
N VAL A 128 5.47 9.14 -8.32
CA VAL A 128 5.69 8.64 -9.67
C VAL A 128 4.58 7.65 -10.00
N VAL A 129 3.94 7.82 -11.16
CA VAL A 129 2.91 6.93 -11.70
C VAL A 129 3.39 6.48 -13.07
N ASP A 130 3.48 5.16 -13.29
CA ASP A 130 3.99 4.57 -14.54
C ASP A 130 5.33 5.19 -15.02
N GLY A 131 6.28 5.35 -14.09
CA GLY A 131 7.60 5.91 -14.37
C GLY A 131 7.63 7.42 -14.65
N LYS A 132 6.49 8.11 -14.61
CA LYS A 132 6.38 9.56 -14.81
C LYS A 132 6.00 10.27 -13.53
N LYS A 133 6.51 11.48 -13.34
CA LYS A 133 6.12 12.32 -12.20
C LYS A 133 4.62 12.62 -12.27
N LEU A 134 3.95 12.54 -11.12
CA LEU A 134 2.53 12.88 -10.97
C LEU A 134 2.30 14.34 -11.39
N ASP A 135 1.43 14.53 -12.37
CA ASP A 135 0.93 15.84 -12.80
C ASP A 135 -0.34 16.15 -12.03
N ALA A 136 -0.36 17.28 -11.32
CA ALA A 136 -1.49 17.69 -10.49
C ALA A 136 -2.80 17.89 -11.28
N ASN A 137 -2.71 18.27 -12.56
CA ASN A 137 -3.85 18.58 -13.41
C ASN A 137 -4.28 17.40 -14.30
N ALA A 138 -3.41 16.39 -14.44
CA ALA A 138 -3.76 15.16 -15.12
C ALA A 138 -4.76 14.35 -14.29
N THR A 139 -5.44 13.44 -14.97
CA THR A 139 -6.42 12.54 -14.37
C THR A 139 -5.89 11.11 -14.42
N TYR A 140 -6.16 10.35 -13.36
CA TYR A 140 -5.72 9.00 -13.14
C TYR A 140 -6.91 8.12 -12.77
N GLU A 141 -6.96 6.92 -13.33
CA GLU A 141 -7.91 5.88 -12.96
C GLU A 141 -7.29 5.00 -11.87
N ILE A 142 -7.90 5.01 -10.69
CA ILE A 142 -7.43 4.27 -9.52
C ILE A 142 -8.48 3.23 -9.13
N ALA A 143 -8.09 1.95 -9.17
CA ALA A 143 -8.93 0.85 -8.72
C ALA A 143 -8.92 0.72 -7.19
N MET A 144 -10.08 0.46 -6.59
CA MET A 144 -10.18 0.27 -5.14
C MET A 144 -11.47 -0.48 -4.75
N PRO A 145 -11.55 -0.99 -3.51
CA PRO A 145 -12.82 -1.44 -2.93
C PRO A 145 -13.88 -0.32 -2.94
N GLU A 146 -15.13 -0.66 -3.24
CA GLU A 146 -16.23 0.30 -3.38
C GLU A 146 -16.47 1.09 -2.09
N SER A 147 -16.35 0.44 -0.92
CA SER A 147 -16.46 1.15 0.36
C SER A 147 -15.46 2.30 0.49
N LEU A 148 -14.22 2.13 0.02
CA LEU A 148 -13.21 3.18 -0.03
C LEU A 148 -13.58 4.25 -1.06
N ALA A 149 -14.05 3.85 -2.25
CA ALA A 149 -14.51 4.77 -3.30
C ALA A 149 -15.70 5.63 -2.87
N ARG A 150 -16.53 5.13 -1.95
CA ARG A 150 -17.64 5.87 -1.32
C ARG A 150 -17.19 6.79 -0.18
N GLY A 151 -15.89 6.80 0.15
CA GLY A 151 -15.28 7.74 1.07
C GLY A 151 -15.04 7.20 2.48
N ALA A 152 -15.09 5.87 2.69
CA ALA A 152 -14.74 5.27 3.98
C ALA A 152 -13.35 5.70 4.48
N LEU A 153 -13.09 5.50 5.78
CA LEU A 153 -11.77 5.75 6.40
C LEU A 153 -11.27 7.20 6.28
N GLY A 154 -12.20 8.15 6.11
CA GLY A 154 -11.93 9.59 6.04
C GLY A 154 -11.65 10.12 4.64
N TYR A 155 -11.70 9.28 3.61
CA TYR A 155 -11.46 9.69 2.22
C TYR A 155 -12.63 10.48 1.61
N PHE A 156 -13.80 10.52 2.28
CA PHE A 156 -14.93 11.37 1.91
C PHE A 156 -14.60 12.87 1.80
N ARG A 157 -13.48 13.31 2.40
CA ARG A 157 -12.97 14.69 2.29
C ARG A 157 -12.29 14.99 0.95
N ILE A 158 -11.95 13.95 0.18
CA ILE A 158 -11.18 14.02 -1.06
C ILE A 158 -12.05 13.59 -2.24
N TRP A 159 -12.79 12.49 -2.10
CA TRP A 159 -13.69 11.98 -3.12
C TRP A 159 -15.00 11.46 -2.53
N ASN A 160 -15.96 11.17 -3.40
CA ASN A 160 -17.19 10.45 -3.07
C ASN A 160 -17.61 9.59 -4.27
N SER A 161 -18.75 8.91 -4.16
CA SER A 161 -19.25 7.97 -5.19
C SER A 161 -19.41 8.58 -6.59
N SER A 162 -19.57 9.91 -6.73
CA SER A 162 -19.63 10.58 -8.05
C SER A 162 -18.33 10.47 -8.86
N ARG A 163 -17.22 10.11 -8.23
CA ARG A 163 -15.92 9.87 -8.89
C ARG A 163 -15.79 8.46 -9.45
N ILE A 164 -16.71 7.55 -9.15
CA ILE A 164 -16.71 6.19 -9.69
C ILE A 164 -17.10 6.26 -11.16
N VAL A 165 -16.23 5.74 -12.03
CA VAL A 165 -16.43 5.79 -13.49
C VAL A 165 -16.69 4.42 -14.11
N ARG A 166 -16.40 3.35 -13.37
CA ARG A 166 -16.58 1.96 -13.81
C ARG A 166 -16.65 1.01 -12.61
N SER A 167 -17.59 0.07 -12.63
CA SER A 167 -17.54 -1.15 -11.80
C SER A 167 -16.91 -2.28 -12.60
N LEU A 168 -16.26 -3.22 -11.91
CA LEU A 168 -15.81 -4.48 -12.54
C LEU A 168 -16.89 -5.57 -12.46
N ASP A 169 -18.04 -5.30 -11.83
CA ASP A 169 -19.14 -6.25 -11.62
C ASP A 169 -18.68 -7.57 -10.96
N THR A 170 -17.71 -7.44 -10.04
CA THR A 170 -17.06 -8.55 -9.32
C THR A 170 -16.71 -8.12 -7.90
N THR A 171 -16.66 -9.09 -7.00
CA THR A 171 -16.20 -8.88 -5.63
C THR A 171 -14.70 -9.04 -5.50
N ILE A 172 -14.14 -8.52 -4.40
CA ILE A 172 -12.75 -8.79 -4.00
C ILE A 172 -12.49 -10.31 -3.95
N GLU A 173 -13.38 -11.07 -3.33
CA GLU A 173 -13.23 -12.52 -3.19
C GLU A 173 -13.17 -13.21 -4.55
N ALA A 174 -14.12 -12.92 -5.44
CA ALA A 174 -14.17 -13.55 -6.76
C ALA A 174 -12.93 -13.21 -7.60
N THR A 175 -12.39 -12.00 -7.43
CA THR A 175 -11.23 -11.51 -8.19
C THR A 175 -9.90 -12.07 -7.67
N LEU A 176 -9.79 -12.25 -6.35
CA LEU A 176 -8.51 -12.56 -5.69
C LEU A 176 -8.39 -14.00 -5.22
N ARG A 177 -9.48 -14.78 -5.16
CA ARG A 177 -9.45 -16.16 -4.64
C ARG A 177 -8.39 -17.00 -5.34
N GLY A 178 -7.59 -17.70 -4.53
CA GLY A 178 -6.53 -18.60 -4.99
C GLY A 178 -5.29 -17.88 -5.53
N LYS A 179 -5.28 -16.55 -5.59
CA LYS A 179 -4.07 -15.78 -5.91
C LYS A 179 -3.20 -15.66 -4.66
N THR A 180 -1.90 -15.66 -4.85
CA THR A 180 -0.90 -15.42 -3.81
C THR A 180 -0.08 -14.19 -4.16
N GLY A 181 0.51 -13.56 -3.14
CA GLY A 181 1.34 -12.38 -3.33
C GLY A 181 2.82 -12.72 -3.47
N GLU A 182 3.48 -12.13 -4.47
CA GLU A 182 4.94 -12.06 -4.51
C GLU A 182 5.43 -10.92 -3.63
N VAL A 183 6.53 -11.14 -2.90
CA VAL A 183 7.20 -10.07 -2.15
C VAL A 183 7.90 -9.14 -3.13
N ARG A 184 7.60 -7.85 -3.05
CA ARG A 184 8.22 -6.79 -3.85
C ARG A 184 8.82 -5.72 -2.95
N GLU A 185 9.75 -4.96 -3.51
CA GLU A 185 10.32 -3.77 -2.86
C GLU A 185 9.22 -2.77 -2.47
N SER A 186 9.46 -2.05 -1.38
CA SER A 186 8.53 -1.02 -0.90
C SER A 186 8.31 0.06 -1.96
N ARG A 187 7.04 0.41 -2.17
CA ARG A 187 6.66 1.58 -2.99
C ARG A 187 6.64 2.88 -2.20
N TYR A 188 6.93 2.81 -0.90
CA TYR A 188 7.14 3.94 -0.02
C TYR A 188 8.64 4.14 0.21
N ILE A 189 9.17 5.26 -0.27
CA ILE A 189 10.56 5.67 -0.08
C ILE A 189 10.58 6.77 0.98
N VAL A 190 11.09 6.44 2.17
CA VAL A 190 11.24 7.40 3.27
C VAL A 190 12.50 8.22 3.07
N LYS A 191 12.38 9.54 3.16
CA LYS A 191 13.49 10.50 3.24
C LYS A 191 13.57 11.11 4.65
N PRO A 192 14.77 11.47 5.11
CA PRO A 192 14.94 12.21 6.36
C PRO A 192 14.17 13.54 6.36
#